data_AF-A0A916V897-F1
#
_entry.id   AF-A0A916V897-F1
#
_cell.length_a   1.000
_cell.length_b   1.000
_cell.length_c   1.000
_cell.angle_alpha   90.00
_cell.angle_beta   90.00
_cell.angle_gamma   90.00
#
_symmetry.space_group_name_H-M   'P 1'
#
loop_
_entity.id
_entity.type
_entity.pdbx_description
1 polymer ?
#
loop_
_entity_poly.entity_id
_entity_poly.type
_entity_poly.pdbx_seq_one_letter_code
_entity_poly.pdbx_strand_id
1 'polypeptide(L)' 'MASITINLPDEQLQKIQKLAQESQVSPEDLLQASIEDWLSSPKKEFSEAISYVLQKNAELYRRLA' A
#
# COMPACT_ATOMS: atom_id res chain seq x y z
N MET A 1 0.06 -4.74 23.14
CA MET A 1 -0.13 -5.63 21.98
C MET A 1 -1.62 -5.66 21.70
N ALA A 2 -2.04 -5.32 20.48
CA ALA A 2 -3.44 -5.37 20.07
C ALA A 2 -3.57 -6.39 18.93
N SER A 3 -4.55 -7.28 19.01
CA SER A 3 -4.81 -8.29 17.99
C SER A 3 -6.02 -7.90 17.15
N ILE A 4 -5.89 -7.98 15.82
CA ILE A 4 -6.99 -7.74 14.88
C ILE A 4 -7.31 -9.07 14.22
N THR A 5 -8.55 -9.53 14.36
CA THR A 5 -9.04 -10.72 13.65
C THR A 5 -9.72 -10.28 12.37
N ILE A 6 -9.24 -10.79 11.23
CA ILE A 6 -9.77 -10.52 9.90
C ILE A 6 -10.29 -11.82 9.28
N ASN A 7 -11.53 -11.79 8.79
CA ASN A 7 -12.04 -12.89 7.97
C ASN A 7 -11.53 -12.71 6.54
N LEU A 8 -10.69 -13.64 6.11
CA LEU A 8 -10.17 -13.70 4.75
C LEU A 8 -10.82 -14.88 4.02
N PRO A 9 -11.13 -14.76 2.72
CA PRO A 9 -11.48 -15.91 1.90
C PRO A 9 -10.34 -16.93 1.88
N ASP A 10 -10.66 -18.23 1.87
CA ASP A 10 -9.67 -19.31 1.91
C ASP A 10 -8.62 -19.20 0.79
N GLU A 11 -9.03 -18.76 -0.41
CA GLU A 11 -8.13 -18.56 -1.55
C GLU A 11 -7.06 -17.48 -1.28
N GLN A 12 -7.44 -16.41 -0.57
CA GLN A 12 -6.51 -15.34 -0.20
C GLN A 12 -5.55 -15.81 0.89
N LEU A 13 -6.06 -16.57 1.87
CA LEU A 13 -5.24 -17.18 2.91
C LEU A 13 -4.19 -18.13 2.30
N GLN A 14 -4.58 -18.97 1.33
CA GLN A 14 -3.65 -19.85 0.63
C GLN A 14 -2.55 -19.10 -0.12
N LYS A 15 -2.88 -17.98 -0.77
CA LYS A 15 -1.87 -17.13 -1.43
C LYS A 15 -0.87 -16.56 -0.43
N ILE A 16 -1.34 -16.06 0.71
CA ILE A 16 -0.47 -15.52 1.77
C ILE A 16 0.42 -16.62 2.34
N GLN A 17 -0.12 -17.80 2.62
CA GLN A 17 0.67 -18.94 3.11
C GLN A 17 1.75 -19.36 2.12
N LYS A 18 1.42 -19.38 0.82
CA LYS A 18 2.39 -19.71 -0.23
C LYS A 18 3.52 -18.68 -0.30
N LEU A 19 3.19 -17.39 -0.26
CA LEU A 19 4.19 -16.31 -0.26
C LEU A 19 5.08 -16.34 0.99
N ALA A 20 4.48 -16.64 2.14
CA ALA A 20 5.20 -16.79 3.40
C ALA A 20 6.15 -18.00 3.36
N GLN A 21 5.70 -19.11 2.78
CA GLN A 21 6.52 -20.31 2.58
C GLN A 21 7.68 -20.05 1.61
N GLU A 22 7.44 -19.34 0.50
CA GLU A 22 8.49 -18.94 -0.46
C GLU A 22 9.52 -18.00 0.18
N SER A 23 9.08 -17.13 1.08
CA SER A 23 9.92 -16.19 1.81
C SER A 23 10.48 -16.77 3.12
N GLN A 24 10.15 -18.03 3.44
CA GLN A 24 10.56 -18.75 4.65
C GLN A 24 10.24 -18.03 5.97
N VAL A 25 9.13 -17.29 5.99
CA VAL A 25 8.61 -16.54 7.14
C VAL A 25 7.22 -17.02 7.52
N SER A 26 6.73 -16.64 8.69
CA SER A 26 5.35 -16.92 9.08
C SER A 26 4.38 -16.04 8.28
N PRO A 27 3.17 -16.52 7.95
CA PRO A 27 2.13 -15.69 7.33
C PRO A 27 1.81 -14.43 8.14
N GLU A 28 1.89 -14.54 9.47
CA GLU A 28 1.70 -13.46 10.44
C GLU A 28 2.81 -12.40 10.32
N ASP A 29 4.07 -12.82 10.27
CA ASP A 29 5.23 -11.93 10.12
C ASP A 29 5.19 -11.22 8.75
N LEU A 30 4.82 -11.93 7.69
CA LEU A 30 4.66 -11.38 6.34
C LEU A 30 3.56 -10.31 6.30
N LEU A 31 2.42 -10.58 6.94
CA LEU A 31 1.31 -9.62 7.05
C LEU A 31 1.71 -8.42 7.90
N GLN A 32 2.41 -8.63 9.02
CA GLN A 32 2.89 -7.56 9.87
C GLN A 32 3.83 -6.63 9.12
N ALA A 33 4.84 -7.18 8.43
CA ALA A 33 5.76 -6.41 7.61
C ALA A 33 5.03 -5.66 6.48
N SER A 34 4.05 -6.30 5.83
CA SER A 34 3.25 -5.66 4.78
C SER A 34 2.40 -4.50 5.31
N ILE A 35 1.84 -4.64 6.51
CA ILE A 35 1.08 -3.57 7.18
C ILE A 35 2.02 -2.45 7.61
N GLU A 36 3.20 -2.77 8.14
CA GLU A 36 4.21 -1.80 8.52
C GLU A 36 4.74 -1.02 7.31
N ASP A 37 5.00 -1.69 6.19
CA ASP A 37 5.35 -1.08 4.90
C ASP A 37 4.20 -0.22 4.35
N TRP A 38 2.95 -0.63 4.55
CA TRP A 38 1.78 0.14 4.13
C TRP A 38 1.56 1.39 4.99
N LEU A 39 1.78 1.28 6.30
CA LEU A 39 1.69 2.38 7.26
C LEU A 39 2.87 3.36 7.16
N SER A 40 4.07 2.84 6.87
CA SER A 40 5.29 3.62 6.69
C SER A 40 5.41 4.20 5.29
N SER A 41 4.69 3.65 4.31
CA SER A 41 4.64 4.16 2.94
C SER A 41 4.19 5.63 2.92
N PRO A 42 5.00 6.56 2.41
CA PRO A 42 4.70 7.99 2.32
C PRO A 42 3.69 8.32 1.19
N LYS A 43 2.64 7.49 1.01
CA LYS A 43 1.61 7.71 -0.03
C LYS A 43 0.86 9.03 0.13
N LYS A 44 0.91 9.68 1.30
CA LYS A 44 0.45 11.07 1.45
C LYS A 44 1.31 12.05 0.65
N GLU A 45 2.63 11.91 0.67
CA GLU A 45 3.54 12.85 -0.01
C GLU A 45 3.54 12.64 -1.53
N PHE A 46 3.45 11.40 -2.00
CA PHE A 46 3.42 11.12 -3.45
C PHE A 46 2.11 11.57 -4.12
N SER A 47 0.97 11.44 -3.42
CA SER A 47 -0.31 11.96 -3.91
C SER A 47 -0.33 13.50 -3.98
N GLU A 48 0.23 14.18 -2.98
CA GLU A 48 0.30 15.65 -2.97
C GLU A 48 1.22 16.19 -4.07
N ALA A 49 2.37 15.55 -4.30
CA ALA A 49 3.29 15.95 -5.37
C ALA A 49 2.66 15.79 -6.77
N ILE A 50 1.90 14.72 -7.00
CA ILE A 50 1.18 14.51 -8.27
C ILE A 50 0.06 15.54 -8.43
N SER A 51 -0.74 15.80 -7.39
CA SER A 51 -1.77 16.84 -7.42
C SER A 51 -1.19 18.23 -7.70
N TYR A 52 -0.03 18.55 -7.11
CA TYR A 52 0.65 19.82 -7.32
C TYR A 52 1.15 20.00 -8.77
N VAL A 53 1.77 18.97 -9.36
CA VAL A 53 2.26 19.01 -10.74
C VAL A 53 1.11 19.08 -11.75
N LEU A 54 0.03 18.33 -11.52
CA LEU A 54 -1.16 18.37 -12.39
C LEU A 54 -1.88 19.73 -12.30
N GLN A 55 -1.99 20.31 -11.11
CA GLN A 55 -2.59 21.64 -10.92
C GLN A 55 -1.77 22.74 -11.61
N LYS A 56 -0.43 22.70 -11.50
CA LYS A 56 0.45 23.68 -12.16
C LYS A 56 0.40 23.60 -13.68
N ASN A 57 0.35 22.39 -14.25
CA ASN A 57 0.24 22.22 -15.69
C ASN A 57 -1.13 22.66 -16.23
N ALA A 58 -2.22 22.38 -15.52
CA ALA A 58 -3.55 22.86 -15.90
C ALA A 58 -3.64 24.40 -15.92
N GLU A 59 -2.95 25.07 -14.99
CA GLU A 59 -2.90 26.53 -14.93
C GLU A 59 -2.09 27.14 -16.09
N LEU A 60 -1.04 26.45 -16.54
CA LEU A 60 -0.24 26.87 -17.71
C LEU A 60 -1.04 26.74 -19.02
N TYR A 61 -1.76 25.63 -19.21
CA TYR A 61 -2.63 25.47 -20.39
C TYR A 61 -3.77 26.49 -20.45
N ARG A 62 -4.27 26.96 -19.29
CA ARG A 62 -5.34 27.96 -19.22
C ARG A 62 -4.89 29.37 -19.62
N ARG A 63 -3.59 29.69 -19.54
CA ARG A 63 -3.02 31.01 -19.90
C ARG A 63 -2.54 31.09 -21.35
N LEU A 64 -2.58 29.98 -22.07
CA LEU A 64 -2.18 29.86 -23.47
C LEU A 64 -3.38 29.78 -24.43
N ALA A 65 -4.61 29.95 -23.94
CA ALA A 65 -5.86 29.96 -24.71
C ALA A 65 -6.53 31.34 -24.68
#